data_AF-A0AAP2W5G8-F1
#
_entry.id   AF-A0AAP2W5G8-F1
#
_cell.length_a   1.000
_cell.length_b   1.000
_cell.length_c   1.000
_cell.angle_alpha   90.00
_cell.angle_beta   90.00
_cell.angle_gamma   90.00
#
_symmetry.space_group_name_H-M   'P 1'
#
loop_
_entity.id
_entity.type
_entity.pdbx_description
1 polymer ?
#
loop_
_entity_poly.entity_id
_entity_poly.type
_entity_poly.pdbx_seq_one_letter_code
_entity_poly.pdbx_strand_id
1 'polypeptide(L)'
;MTDAVKYTLKTDPQGMVGRECPNRACKAYFKIKSEDLNVEELICPICGQKKYNNKYTTLQQIDYINSIIFKKDVCSLGPDKYTKTTPVIDYVETPAKCVFTCDTCGKKFGIDEKPDYCPFCEATYEHLHAEDKCDIAGK
;
A
#
# COMPACT_ATOMS: atom_id res chain seq x y z
N MET A 1 -26.81 13.28 4.15
CA MET A 1 -25.34 13.13 4.19
C MET A 1 -25.06 11.73 3.68
N THR A 2 -24.46 11.58 2.51
CA THR A 2 -24.09 10.25 1.97
C THR A 2 -22.89 9.74 2.74
N ASP A 3 -23.05 8.69 3.53
CA ASP A 3 -21.93 8.01 4.18
C ASP A 3 -20.93 7.55 3.13
N ALA A 4 -19.65 7.90 3.32
CA ALA A 4 -18.58 7.42 2.47
C ALA A 4 -18.44 5.90 2.66
N VAL A 5 -18.67 5.13 1.60
CA VAL A 5 -18.46 3.68 1.63
C VAL A 5 -16.96 3.42 1.79
N LYS A 6 -16.57 2.86 2.93
CA LYS A 6 -15.19 2.45 3.19
C LYS A 6 -14.97 1.04 2.63
N TYR A 7 -14.00 0.90 1.74
CA TYR A 7 -13.55 -0.40 1.24
C TYR A 7 -12.26 -0.80 1.94
N THR A 8 -12.24 -2.01 2.48
CA THR A 8 -11.05 -2.56 3.12
C THR A 8 -10.08 -3.04 2.05
N LEU A 9 -8.85 -2.52 2.08
CA LEU A 9 -7.76 -3.03 1.25
C LEU A 9 -7.34 -4.41 1.77
N LYS A 10 -7.01 -5.31 0.84
CA LYS A 10 -6.37 -6.59 1.18
C LYS A 10 -4.99 -6.34 1.77
N THR A 11 -4.62 -7.20 2.71
CA THR A 11 -3.28 -7.24 3.31
C THR A 11 -2.53 -8.45 2.81
N ASP A 12 -1.20 -8.42 2.91
CA ASP A 12 -0.39 -9.63 2.83
C ASP A 12 -0.53 -10.49 4.11
N PRO A 13 0.10 -11.69 4.16
CA PRO A 13 0.08 -12.54 5.37
C PRO A 13 0.69 -11.89 6.62
N GLN A 14 1.47 -10.81 6.48
CA GLN A 14 2.03 -10.05 7.60
C GLN A 14 1.10 -8.90 8.05
N GLY A 15 -0.09 -8.78 7.46
CA GLY A 15 -1.06 -7.72 7.78
C GLY A 15 -0.67 -6.35 7.24
N MET A 16 0.24 -6.28 6.26
CA MET A 16 0.70 -5.04 5.65
C MET A 16 0.01 -4.78 4.31
N VAL A 17 -0.09 -3.49 3.97
CA VAL A 17 -0.72 -2.97 2.75
C VAL A 17 0.29 -2.18 1.95
N GLY A 18 0.30 -2.40 0.63
CA GLY A 18 1.20 -1.73 -0.30
C GLY A 18 0.89 -0.24 -0.48
N ARG A 19 1.95 0.53 -0.71
CA ARG A 19 1.97 1.95 -1.01
C ARG A 19 3.01 2.21 -2.10
N GLU A 20 2.67 3.06 -3.06
CA GLU A 20 3.56 3.42 -4.17
C GLU A 20 3.78 4.93 -4.20
N CYS A 21 5.03 5.36 -4.32
CA CYS A 21 5.37 6.76 -4.42
C CYS A 21 4.72 7.41 -5.67
N PRO A 22 3.95 8.51 -5.53
CA PRO A 22 3.34 9.18 -6.68
C PRO A 22 4.35 9.94 -7.55
N ASN A 23 5.59 10.10 -7.07
CA ASN A 23 6.67 10.68 -7.88
C ASN A 23 7.06 9.71 -9.00
N ARG A 24 6.87 10.13 -10.26
CA ARG A 24 7.15 9.35 -11.47
C ARG A 24 8.61 8.93 -11.60
N ALA A 25 9.55 9.70 -11.04
CA ALA A 25 10.97 9.37 -11.08
C ALA A 25 11.38 8.34 -10.01
N CYS A 26 10.61 8.25 -8.91
CA CYS A 26 10.94 7.38 -7.79
C CYS A 26 10.18 6.06 -7.87
N LYS A 27 8.84 6.11 -7.94
CA LYS A 27 7.95 4.93 -7.99
C LYS A 27 8.23 3.83 -6.96
N ALA A 28 8.91 4.18 -5.85
CA ALA A 28 9.22 3.24 -4.80
C ALA A 28 7.95 2.62 -4.23
N TYR A 29 7.96 1.30 -4.11
CA TYR A 29 6.90 0.53 -3.49
C TYR A 29 7.34 0.11 -2.09
N PHE A 30 6.50 0.38 -1.10
CA PHE A 30 6.73 0.06 0.29
C PHE A 30 5.41 -0.35 0.95
N LYS A 31 5.48 -0.90 2.14
CA LYS A 31 4.34 -1.44 2.85
C LYS A 31 4.23 -0.87 4.25
N ILE A 32 3.01 -0.67 4.70
CA ILE A 32 2.71 -0.24 6.07
C ILE A 32 1.69 -1.17 6.69
N LYS A 33 1.66 -1.27 8.02
CA LYS A 33 0.62 -2.04 8.72
C LYS A 33 -0.75 -1.46 8.43
N SER A 34 -1.75 -2.33 8.24
CA SER A 34 -3.14 -1.91 8.02
C SER A 34 -3.68 -1.03 9.16
N GLU A 35 -3.24 -1.30 10.39
CA GLU A 35 -3.50 -0.54 11.61
C GLU A 35 -3.07 0.93 11.49
N ASP A 36 -1.98 1.17 10.77
CA ASP A 36 -1.32 2.46 10.61
C ASP A 36 -1.81 3.24 9.38
N LEU A 37 -2.85 2.73 8.69
CA LEU A 37 -3.44 3.40 7.52
C LEU A 37 -4.23 4.67 7.88
N ASN A 38 -4.54 4.91 9.15
CA ASN A 38 -5.35 6.06 9.58
C ASN A 38 -4.52 7.35 9.75
N VAL A 39 -3.38 7.46 9.06
CA VAL A 39 -2.56 8.67 9.01
C VAL A 39 -2.96 9.56 7.83
N GLU A 40 -2.88 10.87 8.02
CA GLU A 40 -3.22 11.85 6.97
C GLU A 40 -2.17 11.86 5.86
N GLU A 41 -0.90 11.85 6.24
CA GLU A 41 0.25 11.99 5.35
C GLU A 41 1.22 10.83 5.51
N LEU A 42 1.91 10.53 4.42
CA LEU A 42 3.01 9.57 4.37
C LEU A 42 4.21 10.21 3.68
N ILE A 43 5.38 9.73 4.08
CA ILE A 43 6.67 10.09 3.51
C ILE A 43 7.15 8.91 2.68
N CYS A 44 7.70 9.19 1.50
CA CYS A 44 8.32 8.15 0.70
C CYS A 44 9.62 7.71 1.37
N PRO A 45 9.78 6.43 1.73
CA PRO A 45 11.01 5.95 2.38
C PRO A 45 12.26 6.04 1.50
N ILE A 46 12.13 6.24 0.18
CA ILE A 46 13.27 6.40 -0.74
C ILE A 46 13.58 7.87 -1.03
N CYS A 47 12.59 8.64 -1.49
CA CYS A 47 12.85 10.02 -1.95
C CYS A 47 12.47 11.12 -0.95
N GLY A 48 11.94 10.76 0.22
CA GLY A 48 11.53 11.73 1.26
C GLY A 48 10.29 12.55 0.91
N GLN A 49 9.67 12.34 -0.25
CA GLN A 49 8.50 13.14 -0.64
C GLN A 49 7.36 12.95 0.36
N LYS A 50 6.80 14.04 0.89
CA LYS A 50 5.65 14.01 1.77
C LYS A 50 4.35 14.32 1.01
N LYS A 51 3.35 13.44 1.11
CA LYS A 51 2.02 13.60 0.49
C LYS A 51 0.94 12.95 1.34
N TYR A 52 -0.32 13.31 1.09
CA TYR A 52 -1.47 12.62 1.66
C TYR A 52 -1.41 11.12 1.39
N ASN A 53 -1.76 10.31 2.39
CA ASN A 53 -1.74 8.85 2.35
C ASN A 53 -2.51 8.27 1.15
N ASN A 54 -3.65 8.87 0.79
CA ASN A 54 -4.43 8.44 -0.38
C ASN A 54 -3.68 8.58 -1.73
N LYS A 55 -2.68 9.45 -1.82
CA LYS A 55 -1.83 9.61 -3.02
C LYS A 55 -0.81 8.49 -3.19
N TYR A 56 -0.60 7.67 -2.16
CA TYR A 56 0.25 6.50 -2.21
C TYR A 56 -0.51 5.21 -2.56
N THR A 57 -1.81 5.29 -2.85
CA THR A 57 -2.60 4.12 -3.28
C THR A 57 -2.04 3.61 -4.61
N THR A 58 -1.84 2.29 -4.72
CA THR A 58 -1.31 1.69 -5.96
C THR A 58 -2.38 1.64 -7.04
N LEU A 59 -1.95 1.53 -8.30
CA LEU A 59 -2.90 1.38 -9.42
C LEU A 59 -3.77 0.12 -9.27
N GLN A 60 -3.18 -1.00 -8.82
CA GLN A 60 -3.90 -2.25 -8.59
C GLN A 60 -4.98 -2.11 -7.50
N GLN A 61 -4.69 -1.36 -6.44
CA GLN A 61 -5.67 -1.05 -5.39
C GLN A 61 -6.81 -0.17 -5.93
N ILE A 62 -6.49 0.82 -6.77
CA ILE A 62 -7.50 1.66 -7.44
C ILE A 62 -8.38 0.82 -8.36
N ASP A 63 -7.78 -0.05 -9.18
CA ASP A 63 -8.50 -0.92 -10.12
C ASP A 63 -9.41 -1.91 -9.38
N TYR A 64 -8.94 -2.50 -8.28
CA TYR A 64 -9.74 -3.35 -7.40
C TYR A 64 -10.96 -2.59 -6.85
N ILE A 65 -10.74 -1.42 -6.24
CA ILE A 65 -11.82 -0.59 -5.67
C ILE A 65 -12.83 -0.22 -6.75
N ASN A 66 -12.36 0.25 -7.91
CA ASN A 66 -13.21 0.61 -9.04
C ASN A 66 -14.04 -0.61 -9.49
N SER A 67 -13.43 -1.78 -9.64
CA SER A 67 -14.13 -2.98 -10.09
C SER A 67 -15.25 -3.43 -9.13
N ILE A 68 -15.11 -3.16 -7.82
CA ILE A 68 -16.15 -3.42 -6.82
C ILE A 68 -17.26 -2.39 -6.91
N ILE A 69 -16.93 -1.10 -7.04
CA ILE A 69 -17.90 -0.01 -7.17
C ILE A 69 -18.79 -0.26 -8.39
N PHE A 70 -18.20 -0.56 -9.55
CA PHE A 70 -18.93 -0.79 -10.80
C PHE A 70 -19.74 -2.10 -10.80
N LYS A 71 -19.46 -3.06 -9.91
CA LYS A 71 -20.27 -4.29 -9.76
C LYS A 71 -21.48 -4.14 -8.85
N LYS A 72 -21.54 -3.10 -8.00
CA LYS A 72 -22.61 -2.97 -7.00
C LYS A 72 -24.00 -2.74 -7.62
N ASP A 73 -24.07 -2.36 -8.90
CA ASP A 73 -25.32 -1.95 -9.53
C ASP A 73 -26.00 -2.97 -10.47
N VAL A 74 -25.43 -4.12 -10.85
CA VAL A 74 -26.22 -5.14 -11.61
C VAL A 74 -25.53 -6.50 -11.75
N CYS A 75 -26.22 -7.56 -11.36
CA CYS A 75 -26.20 -8.81 -12.15
C CYS A 75 -27.51 -9.62 -11.95
N SER A 76 -28.56 -9.22 -12.67
CA SER A 76 -29.84 -9.93 -12.73
C SER A 76 -29.85 -11.02 -13.81
N LEU A 77 -28.78 -11.82 -13.90
CA LEU A 77 -28.61 -12.75 -15.03
C LEU A 77 -28.87 -14.20 -14.62
N GLY A 78 -29.81 -14.82 -15.32
CA GLY A 78 -29.98 -16.27 -15.36
C GLY A 78 -28.85 -16.96 -16.12
N PRO A 79 -28.77 -18.30 -16.04
CA PRO A 79 -27.62 -19.12 -16.47
C PRO A 79 -27.25 -19.01 -17.97
N ASP A 80 -28.13 -18.44 -18.80
CA ASP A 80 -28.03 -18.53 -20.26
C ASP A 80 -27.57 -17.21 -20.93
N LYS A 81 -27.24 -16.18 -20.15
CA LYS A 81 -26.85 -14.85 -20.68
C LYS A 81 -25.43 -14.47 -20.27
N TYR A 82 -24.52 -14.46 -21.25
CA TYR A 82 -23.18 -13.89 -21.07
C TYR A 82 -23.28 -12.36 -20.98
N THR A 83 -22.69 -11.80 -19.93
CA THR A 83 -22.65 -10.36 -19.71
C THR A 83 -21.35 -9.75 -20.21
N LYS A 84 -21.45 -8.57 -20.83
CA LYS A 84 -20.30 -7.74 -21.21
C LYS A 84 -19.69 -6.99 -20.01
N THR A 85 -20.17 -7.19 -18.79
CA THR A 85 -19.60 -6.53 -17.61
C THR A 85 -18.23 -7.11 -17.30
N THR A 86 -17.26 -6.22 -17.13
CA THR A 86 -15.89 -6.56 -16.72
C THR A 86 -15.93 -7.30 -15.38
N PRO A 87 -15.24 -8.44 -15.25
CA PRO A 87 -15.14 -9.14 -13.97
C PRO A 87 -14.48 -8.24 -12.91
N VAL A 88 -14.73 -8.56 -11.63
CA VAL A 88 -13.98 -7.91 -10.54
C VAL A 88 -12.51 -8.22 -10.75
N ILE A 89 -11.71 -7.17 -10.77
CA ILE A 89 -10.27 -7.29 -10.87
C ILE A 89 -9.80 -7.62 -9.47
N ASP A 90 -9.08 -8.73 -9.33
CA ASP A 90 -8.46 -9.08 -8.06
C ASP A 90 -6.99 -8.65 -8.02
N TYR A 91 -6.47 -8.37 -6.83
CA TYR A 91 -5.06 -8.10 -6.60
C TYR A 91 -4.55 -8.87 -5.37
N VAL A 92 -3.25 -9.15 -5.36
CA VAL A 92 -2.58 -9.88 -4.29
C VAL A 92 -1.42 -9.03 -3.78
N GLU A 93 -1.36 -8.84 -2.47
CA GLU A 93 -0.24 -8.20 -1.79
C GLU A 93 0.86 -9.25 -1.54
N THR A 94 2.00 -9.11 -2.22
CA THR A 94 3.18 -9.96 -2.01
C THR A 94 3.95 -9.47 -0.78
N PRO A 95 4.26 -10.28 0.24
CA PRO A 95 4.97 -9.80 1.43
C PRO A 95 6.32 -9.18 1.09
N ALA A 96 6.71 -8.14 1.83
CA ALA A 96 8.07 -7.60 1.74
C ALA A 96 9.06 -8.58 2.37
N LYS A 97 10.23 -8.71 1.76
CA LYS A 97 11.35 -9.51 2.31
C LYS A 97 11.94 -8.82 3.53
N CYS A 98 12.01 -7.50 3.46
CA CYS A 98 12.65 -6.66 4.45
C CYS A 98 11.61 -5.84 5.20
N VAL A 99 11.67 -5.91 6.53
CA VAL A 99 10.84 -5.11 7.44
C VAL A 99 11.76 -4.28 8.32
N PHE A 100 11.44 -3.00 8.42
CA PHE A 100 12.16 -2.02 9.23
C PHE A 100 11.29 -1.53 10.38
N THR A 101 11.91 -1.31 11.53
CA THR A 101 11.34 -0.62 12.68
C THR A 101 12.03 0.72 12.84
N CYS A 102 11.26 1.79 13.08
CA CYS A 102 11.80 3.12 13.35
C CYS A 102 11.87 3.37 14.86
N ASP A 103 13.04 3.76 15.37
CA ASP A 103 13.23 4.04 16.80
C ASP A 103 12.57 5.35 17.26
N THR A 104 12.40 6.31 16.35
CA THR A 104 11.80 7.61 16.67
C THR A 104 10.28 7.52 16.90
N CYS A 105 9.57 6.74 16.07
CA CYS A 105 8.10 6.64 16.14
C CYS A 105 7.58 5.25 16.52
N GLY A 106 8.45 4.24 16.60
CA GLY A 106 8.10 2.85 16.92
C GLY A 106 7.36 2.10 15.81
N LYS A 107 7.12 2.73 14.65
CA LYS A 107 6.34 2.12 13.56
C LYS A 107 7.18 1.18 12.71
N LYS A 108 6.49 0.18 12.15
CA LYS A 108 7.06 -0.81 11.25
C LYS A 108 6.59 -0.62 9.83
N PHE A 109 7.48 -0.83 8.86
CA PHE A 109 7.16 -0.79 7.45
C PHE A 109 8.02 -1.79 6.67
N GLY A 110 7.50 -2.29 5.56
CA GLY A 110 8.20 -3.22 4.69
C GLY A 110 8.72 -2.52 3.44
N ILE A 111 9.97 -2.79 3.04
CA ILE A 111 10.55 -2.28 1.80
C ILE A 111 11.73 -3.15 1.38
N ASP A 112 11.79 -3.54 0.10
CA ASP A 112 12.84 -4.43 -0.44
C ASP A 112 14.05 -3.66 -1.00
N GLU A 113 14.15 -2.38 -0.67
CA GLU A 113 15.24 -1.47 -1.02
C GLU A 113 15.73 -0.77 0.25
N LYS A 114 16.96 -0.25 0.26
CA LYS A 114 17.48 0.50 1.41
C LYS A 114 16.67 1.79 1.58
N PRO A 115 15.94 1.96 2.69
CA PRO A 115 15.21 3.20 2.95
C PRO A 115 16.18 4.31 3.37
N ASP A 116 15.89 5.54 2.98
CA ASP A 116 16.56 6.75 3.49
C ASP A 116 15.73 7.40 4.61
N TYR A 117 14.41 7.20 4.61
CA TYR A 117 13.46 7.89 5.52
C TYR A 117 12.41 6.95 6.11
N CYS A 118 11.94 7.28 7.31
CA CYS A 118 10.75 6.68 7.91
C CYS A 118 9.48 7.20 7.22
N PRO A 119 8.56 6.31 6.78
CA PRO A 119 7.31 6.73 6.14
C PRO A 119 6.36 7.56 7.01
N PHE A 120 6.56 7.55 8.32
CA PHE A 120 5.63 8.15 9.29
C PHE A 120 6.15 9.43 9.93
N CYS A 121 7.46 9.51 10.20
CA CYS A 121 8.04 10.60 10.99
C CYS A 121 9.26 11.27 10.36
N GLU A 122 9.63 10.91 9.13
CA GLU A 122 10.77 11.49 8.40
C GLU A 122 12.16 11.17 8.98
N ALA A 123 12.24 10.42 10.09
CA ALA A 123 13.51 9.99 10.66
C ALA A 123 14.39 9.31 9.60
N THR A 124 15.67 9.65 9.60
CA THR A 124 16.65 9.16 8.63
C THR A 124 17.01 7.69 8.89
N TYR A 125 17.70 7.07 7.93
CA TYR A 125 18.16 5.68 7.99
C TYR A 125 18.87 5.28 9.30
N GLU A 126 19.56 6.20 9.96
CA GLU A 126 20.25 5.93 11.24
C GLU A 126 19.31 5.48 12.36
N HIS A 127 18.02 5.82 12.25
CA HIS A 127 16.97 5.41 13.18
C HIS A 127 16.12 4.24 12.68
N LEU A 128 16.54 3.58 11.60
CA LEU A 128 15.83 2.48 10.95
C LEU A 128 16.58 1.16 11.14
N HIS A 129 15.94 0.22 11.82
CA HIS A 129 16.51 -1.10 12.10
C HIS A 129 15.77 -2.17 11.31
N ALA A 130 16.52 -2.89 10.47
CA ALA A 130 16.00 -4.05 9.77
C ALA A 130 15.83 -5.23 10.74
N GLU A 131 14.76 -6.02 10.56
CA GLU A 131 14.62 -7.30 11.23
C GLU A 131 15.58 -8.35 10.62
N ASP A 132 15.96 -9.38 11.38
CA ASP A 132 17.10 -10.32 11.19
C ASP A 132 17.20 -11.08 9.85
N LYS A 133 16.32 -10.82 8.87
CA LYS A 133 16.24 -11.54 7.58
C LYS A 133 16.26 -10.62 6.35
N CYS A 134 16.91 -9.47 6.47
CA CYS A 134 16.92 -8.47 5.41
C CYS A 134 18.27 -8.41 4.68
N ASP A 135 18.41 -9.19 3.60
CA ASP A 135 19.54 -9.13 2.69
C ASP A 135 19.30 -8.08 1.58
N ILE A 136 19.54 -6.80 1.88
CA ILE A 136 19.51 -5.76 0.84
C ILE A 136 20.86 -5.78 0.13
N ALA A 137 20.87 -6.22 -1.12
CA ALA A 137 22.02 -6.02 -2.00
C ALA A 137 22.24 -4.51 -2.16
N GLY A 138 23.35 -4.00 -1.58
CA GLY A 138 23.73 -2.61 -1.72
C GLY A 138 23.88 -2.24 -3.19
N LYS A 139 23.19 -1.18 -3.62
CA LYS A 139 23.47 -0.48 -4.87
C LYS A 139 24.67 0.44 -4.69
#